data_AF-A0A0Q9LLZ7-F1
#
_entry.id   AF-A0A0Q9LLZ7-F1
#
_cell.length_a   1.000
_cell.length_b   1.000
_cell.length_c   1.000
_cell.angle_alpha   90.00
_cell.angle_beta   90.00
_cell.angle_gamma   90.00
#
_symmetry.space_group_name_H-M   'P 1'
#
loop_
_entity.id
_entity.type
_entity.pdbx_description
1 polymer ?
#
loop_
_entity_poly.entity_id
_entity_poly.type
_entity_poly.pdbx_seq_one_letter_code
_entity_poly.pdbx_strand_id
1 'polypeptide(L)' 'MTTDPHAGAELTDDALQDEIELVGDLVVAASASERPLTDDEIDRALGIHRGHCEPAGDLTERPHRSVRRLNA' A
#
# COMPACT_ATOMS: atom_id res chain seq x y z
N MET A 1 -1.45 10.86 -15.50
CA MET A 1 -1.23 10.55 -14.07
C MET A 1 -2.35 9.62 -13.66
N THR A 2 -2.13 8.31 -13.79
CA THR A 2 -3.06 7.30 -13.26
C THR A 2 -2.73 7.17 -11.78
N THR A 3 -3.58 7.74 -10.93
CA THR A 3 -3.50 7.56 -9.49
C THR A 3 -4.07 6.18 -9.16
N ASP A 4 -3.27 5.35 -8.51
CA ASP A 4 -3.72 4.04 -8.06
C ASP A 4 -4.85 4.20 -7.01
N PRO A 5 -6.02 3.57 -7.21
CA PRO A 5 -7.18 3.74 -6.33
C PRO A 5 -7.00 3.06 -4.96
N HIS A 6 -5.93 2.30 -4.74
CA HIS A 6 -5.62 1.60 -3.49
C HIS A 6 -4.55 2.30 -2.64
N ALA A 7 -3.89 3.33 -3.17
CA ALA A 7 -2.85 4.12 -2.46
C ALA A 7 -3.34 4.86 -1.19
N GLY A 8 -4.61 4.69 -0.80
CA GLY A 8 -5.20 5.30 0.40
C GLY A 8 -6.24 4.42 1.09
N ALA A 9 -6.20 3.09 0.89
CA ALA A 9 -6.95 2.19 1.75
C ALA A 9 -6.56 2.45 3.22
N GLU A 10 -7.55 2.56 4.10
CA GLU A 10 -7.45 3.07 5.48
C GLU A 10 -6.20 2.56 6.21
N LEU A 11 -5.14 3.38 6.25
CA LEU A 11 -3.86 3.07 6.89
C LEU A 11 -4.09 3.09 8.41
N THR A 12 -4.45 1.95 8.99
CA THR A 12 -4.38 1.74 10.44
C THR A 12 -2.93 1.88 10.90
N ASP A 13 -2.66 2.19 12.16
CA ASP A 13 -1.29 2.45 12.63
C ASP A 13 -0.28 1.32 12.24
N ASP A 14 -0.71 0.05 12.24
CA ASP A 14 0.12 -1.08 11.82
C ASP A 14 0.31 -1.15 10.29
N ALA A 15 -0.77 -1.00 9.51
CA ALA A 15 -0.68 -0.98 8.04
C ALA A 15 0.10 0.25 7.52
N LEU A 16 -0.01 1.38 8.23
CA LEU A 16 0.77 2.58 7.98
C LEU A 16 2.26 2.34 8.26
N GLN A 17 2.58 1.67 9.37
CA GLN A 17 3.95 1.34 9.73
C GLN A 17 4.60 0.45 8.67
N ASP A 18 3.90 -0.58 8.22
CA ASP A 18 4.35 -1.48 7.15
C ASP A 18 4.63 -0.70 5.84
N GLU A 19 3.75 0.23 5.46
CA GLU A 19 3.94 1.08 4.27
C GLU A 19 5.14 2.04 4.43
N ILE A 20 5.34 2.62 5.62
CA ILE A 20 6.49 3.49 5.91
C ILE A 20 7.81 2.71 5.80
N GLU A 21 7.86 1.49 6.33
CA GLU A 21 9.04 0.62 6.23
C GLU A 21 9.33 0.27 4.77
N LEU A 22 8.29 -0.13 4.02
CA LEU A 22 8.40 -0.45 2.59
C LEU A 22 8.91 0.74 1.75
N VAL A 23 8.34 1.93 1.93
CA VAL A 23 8.77 3.14 1.22
C VAL A 23 10.17 3.57 1.66
N GLY A 24 10.50 3.40 2.95
CA GLY A 24 11.83 3.65 3.48
C GLY A 24 12.90 2.82 2.78
N ASP A 25 12.66 1.52 2.65
CA ASP A 25 13.55 0.60 1.96
C ASP A 25 13.74 0.97 0.47
N LEU A 26 12.66 1.36 -0.20
CA LEU A 26 12.72 1.84 -1.59
C LEU A 26 13.56 3.11 -1.73
N VAL A 27 13.41 4.07 -0.81
CA VAL A 27 14.21 5.32 -0.81
C VAL A 27 15.68 5.03 -0.57
N VAL A 28 16.01 4.11 0.34
CA VAL A 28 17.40 3.69 0.60
C VAL A 28 18.00 3.06 -0.66
N ALA A 29 17.28 2.16 -1.33
CA ALA A 29 17.73 1.55 -2.58
C ALA A 29 17.97 2.59 -3.68
N ALA A 30 17.06 3.56 -3.83
CA ALA A 30 17.19 4.63 -4.80
C ALA A 30 18.38 5.56 -4.47
N SER A 31 18.58 5.91 -3.20
CA SER A 31 19.67 6.78 -2.77
C SER A 31 21.05 6.11 -2.87
N ALA A 32 21.11 4.78 -2.81
CA ALA A 32 22.35 4.03 -3.01
C ALA A 32 22.70 3.86 -4.49
N SER A 33 21.75 4.11 -5.41
CA SER A 33 21.97 4.01 -6.84
C SER A 33 22.44 5.35 -7.43
N GLU A 34 23.46 5.28 -8.30
CA GLU A 34 23.93 6.45 -9.05
C GLU A 34 23.02 6.81 -10.24
N ARG A 35 22.00 5.99 -10.52
CA ARG A 35 21.08 6.11 -11.64
C ARG A 35 19.64 5.82 -11.19
N PRO A 36 18.62 6.29 -11.92
CA PRO A 36 17.23 5.89 -11.67
C PRO A 36 17.11 4.37 -11.66
N LEU A 37 16.35 3.84 -10.70
CA LEU A 37 16.05 2.41 -10.61
C LEU A 37 15.19 1.99 -11.82
N THR A 38 15.48 0.80 -12.34
CA THR A 38 14.64 0.12 -13.32
C THR A 38 13.42 -0.51 -12.66
N ASP A 39 12.35 -0.79 -13.42
CA ASP A 39 11.16 -1.47 -12.90
C ASP A 39 11.48 -2.79 -12.17
N ASP A 40 12.42 -3.59 -12.71
CA ASP A 40 12.84 -4.84 -12.06
C ASP A 40 13.57 -4.62 -10.71
N GLU A 41 14.29 -3.51 -10.57
CA GLU A 41 14.95 -3.13 -9.32
C GLU A 41 13.95 -2.60 -8.28
N ILE A 42 12.94 -1.86 -8.74
CA ILE A 42 11.83 -1.39 -7.91
C ILE A 42 11.00 -2.59 -7.44
N ASP A 43 10.61 -3.49 -8.35
CA ASP A 43 9.88 -4.72 -8.02
C ASP A 43 10.64 -5.52 -6.96
N ARG A 44 11.96 -5.63 -7.10
CA ARG A 44 12.81 -6.33 -6.13
C ARG A 44 12.87 -5.63 -4.77
N ALA A 45 12.98 -4.31 -4.74
CA ALA A 45 12.97 -3.52 -3.51
C ALA A 45 11.62 -3.63 -2.78
N LEU A 46 10.53 -3.72 -3.55
CA LEU A 46 9.17 -3.90 -3.03
C LEU A 46 8.82 -5.38 -2.72
N GLY A 47 9.74 -6.32 -2.94
CA GLY A 47 9.49 -7.75 -2.75
C GLY A 47 8.48 -8.35 -3.75
N ILE A 48 8.14 -7.65 -4.83
CA ILE A 48 7.21 -8.09 -5.86
C ILE A 48 7.88 -9.22 -6.66
N HIS A 49 7.32 -10.42 -6.57
CA HIS A 49 7.70 -11.53 -7.42
C HIS A 49 6.67 -11.65 -8.54
N ARG A 50 7.10 -11.39 -9.78
CA ARG A 50 6.29 -11.57 -11.00
C ARG A 50 5.88 -13.04 -11.14
N GLY A 51 4.83 -13.43 -10.42
CA GLY A 51 4.41 -14.82 -10.25
C GLY A 51 3.42 -15.05 -9.11
N HIS A 52 3.27 -14.13 -8.15
CA HIS A 52 2.28 -14.25 -7.08
C HIS A 52 1.21 -13.17 -7.19
N CYS A 53 0.10 -13.52 -7.85
CA CYS A 53 -1.18 -12.84 -7.67
C CYS A 53 -1.82 -13.48 -6.44
N GLU A 54 -1.43 -13.02 -5.25
CA GLU A 54 -2.22 -13.33 -4.05
C GLU A 54 -3.51 -12.51 -4.15
N PRO A 55 -4.69 -13.13 -4.08
CA PRO A 55 -5.93 -12.38 -4.01
C PRO A 55 -5.89 -11.56 -2.72
N ALA A 56 -5.90 -10.24 -2.85
CA ALA A 56 -6.07 -9.33 -1.72
C ALA A 56 -7.26 -9.84 -0.90
N GLY A 57 -6.97 -10.29 0.32
CA GLY A 57 -7.94 -10.93 1.20
C GLY A 57 -9.13 -10.01 1.45
N ASP A 58 -10.26 -10.38 0.86
CA ASP A 58 -11.61 -10.27 1.41
C ASP A 58 -11.91 -9.00 2.24
N LEU A 59 -12.07 -7.86 1.56
CA LEU A 59 -12.86 -6.74 2.07
C LEU A 59 -14.35 -7.04 1.87
N THR A 60 -14.87 -8.12 2.47
CA THR A 60 -16.32 -8.31 2.55
C THR A 60 -16.91 -7.27 3.48
N GLU A 61 -17.52 -6.26 2.86
CA GLU A 61 -18.82 -5.70 3.20
C GLU A 61 -19.24 -5.83 4.67
N ARG A 62 -18.85 -4.87 5.51
CA ARG A 62 -19.59 -4.61 6.75
C ARG A 62 -20.61 -3.51 6.48
N PRO A 63 -21.92 -3.77 6.56
CA PRO A 63 -22.93 -2.75 6.29
C PRO A 63 -22.84 -1.68 7.38
N HIS A 64 -22.58 -0.45 6.92
CA HIS A 64 -22.47 0.75 7.75
C HIS A 64 -23.69 0.86 8.66
N ARG A 65 -23.50 0.63 9.96
CA ARG A 65 -24.51 0.84 11.00
C ARG A 65 -24.90 2.32 10.99
N SER A 66 -26.05 2.63 10.38
CA SER A 66 -26.59 3.98 10.28
C SER A 66 -26.80 4.54 11.69
N VAL A 67 -26.01 5.53 12.07
CA VAL A 67 -26.18 6.23 13.34
C VAL A 67 -27.49 7.02 13.24
N ARG A 68 -28.55 6.53 13.91
CA ARG A 68 -29.81 7.28 14.04
C ARG A 68 -29.50 8.61 14.71
N ARG A 69 -29.75 9.70 13.98
CA ARG A 69 -29.71 11.08 14.47
C ARG A 69 -30.64 11.21 15.68
N LEU A 70 -30.05 11.48 16.85
CA LEU A 70 -30.78 11.83 18.07
C LEU A 70 -31.38 13.23 17.86
N ASN A 71 -32.71 13.35 17.87
CA ASN A 71 -33.40 14.63 18.06
C ASN A 71 -34.09 14.56 19.43
N ALA A 72 -33.73 15.48 20.33
CA ALA A 72 -34.49 15.84 21.51
C ALA A 72 -34.47 17.37 21.62
#